data_AF-A0A1Y3WZM6-F1
#
_entry.id   AF-A0A1Y3WZM6-F1
#
_cell.length_a   1.000
_cell.length_b   1.000
_cell.length_c   1.000
_cell.angle_alpha   90.00
_cell.angle_beta   90.00
_cell.angle_gamma   90.00
#
_symmetry.space_group_name_H-M   'P 1'
#
loop_
_entity.id
_entity.type
_entity.pdbx_description
1 polymer ?
#
loop_
_entity_poly.entity_id
_entity_poly.type
_entity_poly.pdbx_seq_one_letter_code
_entity_poly.pdbx_strand_id
1 'polypeptide(L)'
;MFTENANRIFNRSIEDYHRWDDVDHPIENPFEAGTIDHLLYHKNWIDTVQWHLEDIIRDPAIDPVEALRIKRRIDKSNQDRTDMVEYIDSYLLDKYRDVRPAADARLNTETPAWAIDRLSILALKIYHMARETERTDVDQAHRDACRRKLDVLLTQQVDLSRAIEELIEDIEAGRKYMKTYKQMKMYNDPSLNPVLYGQKK
;
A
#
# COMPACT_ATOMS: atom_id res chain seq x y z
N MET A 1 -5.37 -5.14 18.39
CA MET A 1 -3.94 -4.82 18.09
C MET A 1 -3.87 -3.81 16.93
N PHE A 2 -2.74 -3.15 16.67
CA PHE A 2 -2.66 -2.11 15.62
C PHE A 2 -2.98 -2.66 14.22
N THR A 3 -2.34 -3.78 13.87
CA THR A 3 -2.46 -4.47 12.59
C THR A 3 -3.83 -5.12 12.39
N GLU A 4 -4.48 -5.57 13.45
CA GLU A 4 -5.86 -6.04 13.42
C GLU A 4 -6.81 -4.91 12.98
N ASN A 5 -6.65 -3.70 13.55
CA ASN A 5 -7.42 -2.54 13.12
C ASN A 5 -7.08 -2.14 11.67
N ALA A 6 -5.80 -2.15 11.30
CA ALA A 6 -5.36 -1.83 9.94
C ALA A 6 -5.97 -2.79 8.91
N ASN A 7 -5.91 -4.12 9.14
CA ASN A 7 -6.52 -5.12 8.27
C ASN A 7 -8.04 -4.92 8.13
N ARG A 8 -8.74 -4.58 9.23
CA ARG A 8 -10.18 -4.25 9.19
C ARG A 8 -10.46 -3.03 8.31
N ILE A 9 -9.64 -1.99 8.41
CA ILE A 9 -9.77 -0.76 7.62
C ILE A 9 -9.48 -1.03 6.14
N PHE A 10 -8.43 -1.79 5.85
CA PHE A 10 -8.07 -2.17 4.48
C PHE A 10 -9.17 -2.97 3.81
N ASN A 11 -9.70 -4.01 4.48
CA ASN A 11 -10.81 -4.79 3.94
C ASN A 11 -12.03 -3.92 3.66
N ARG A 12 -12.37 -3.00 4.57
CA ARG A 12 -13.48 -2.06 4.37
C ARG A 12 -13.25 -1.14 3.16
N SER A 13 -12.05 -0.58 3.00
CA SER A 13 -11.71 0.27 1.85
C SER A 13 -11.84 -0.47 0.52
N ILE A 14 -11.34 -1.71 0.46
CA ILE A 14 -11.47 -2.58 -0.72
C ILE A 14 -12.95 -2.87 -1.01
N GLU A 15 -13.73 -3.24 0.01
CA GLU A 15 -15.17 -3.50 -0.14
C GLU A 15 -15.95 -2.26 -0.58
N ASP A 16 -15.62 -1.08 -0.06
CA ASP A 16 -16.27 0.18 -0.43
C ASP A 16 -15.97 0.54 -1.89
N TYR A 17 -14.75 0.29 -2.40
CA TYR A 17 -14.42 0.45 -3.82
C TYR A 17 -15.27 -0.48 -4.71
N HIS A 18 -15.35 -1.76 -4.33
CA HIS A 18 -16.09 -2.78 -5.09
C HIS A 18 -17.62 -2.63 -5.04
N ARG A 19 -18.16 -1.60 -4.38
CA ARG A 19 -19.57 -1.20 -4.56
C ARG A 19 -19.80 -0.48 -5.89
N TRP A 20 -18.74 0.08 -6.46
CA TRP A 20 -18.79 0.93 -7.65
C TRP A 20 -17.96 0.36 -8.80
N ASP A 21 -16.85 -0.35 -8.48
CA ASP A 21 -15.92 -0.91 -9.47
C ASP A 21 -15.41 0.14 -10.48
N ASP A 22 -15.24 1.37 -10.00
CA ASP A 22 -14.91 2.53 -10.83
C ASP A 22 -13.68 3.25 -10.26
N VAL A 23 -12.61 3.28 -11.06
CA VAL A 23 -11.35 3.96 -10.73
C VAL A 23 -11.52 5.47 -10.57
N ASP A 24 -12.58 6.06 -11.14
CA ASP A 24 -12.90 7.49 -11.06
C ASP A 24 -13.91 7.82 -9.95
N HIS A 25 -14.40 6.82 -9.21
CA HIS A 25 -15.30 7.05 -8.08
C HIS A 25 -14.58 7.87 -6.99
N PRO A 26 -15.21 8.96 -6.48
CA PRO A 26 -14.63 9.74 -5.39
C PRO A 26 -14.44 8.90 -4.12
N ILE A 27 -13.35 9.14 -3.40
CA ILE A 27 -13.12 8.49 -2.10
C ILE A 27 -14.07 9.05 -1.04
N GLU A 28 -14.84 8.18 -0.39
CA GLU A 28 -15.70 8.49 0.76
C GLU A 28 -15.10 7.94 2.06
N ASN A 29 -14.05 8.59 2.56
CA ASN A 29 -13.35 8.13 3.77
C ASN A 29 -14.22 8.33 5.03
N PRO A 30 -14.61 7.24 5.74
CA PRO A 30 -15.52 7.33 6.88
C PRO A 30 -14.82 7.68 8.21
N PHE A 31 -13.49 7.79 8.21
CA PHE A 31 -12.69 8.05 9.39
C PHE A 31 -12.35 9.53 9.52
N GLU A 32 -12.25 10.01 10.77
CA GLU A 32 -11.97 11.41 11.08
C GLU A 32 -10.61 11.86 10.52
N ALA A 33 -10.62 13.01 9.82
CA ALA A 33 -9.42 13.58 9.23
C ALA A 33 -8.33 13.82 10.30
N GLY A 34 -7.08 13.48 9.96
CA GLY A 34 -5.93 13.60 10.87
C GLY A 34 -5.70 12.39 11.78
N THR A 35 -6.60 11.42 11.81
CA THR A 35 -6.38 10.14 12.52
C THR A 35 -5.56 9.17 11.68
N ILE A 36 -4.86 8.24 12.35
CA ILE A 36 -4.16 7.15 11.64
C ILE A 36 -5.12 6.29 10.81
N ASP A 37 -6.35 6.05 11.30
CA ASP A 37 -7.36 5.25 10.61
C ASP A 37 -7.75 5.90 9.26
N HIS A 38 -7.88 7.22 9.23
CA HIS A 38 -8.11 7.97 8.00
C HIS A 38 -6.96 7.80 7.00
N LEU A 39 -5.71 7.84 7.46
CA LEU A 39 -4.54 7.65 6.60
C LEU A 39 -4.47 6.23 6.06
N LEU A 40 -4.74 5.22 6.90
CA LEU A 40 -4.75 3.81 6.49
C LEU A 40 -5.82 3.54 5.42
N TYR A 41 -7.03 4.09 5.59
CA TYR A 41 -8.09 3.97 4.59
C TYR A 41 -7.69 4.65 3.28
N HIS A 42 -7.21 5.89 3.34
CA HIS A 42 -6.79 6.63 2.14
C HIS A 42 -5.66 5.91 1.40
N LYS A 43 -4.66 5.43 2.13
CA LYS A 43 -3.55 4.64 1.59
C LYS A 43 -4.07 3.44 0.81
N ASN A 44 -4.94 2.64 1.43
CA ASN A 44 -5.47 1.44 0.80
C ASN A 44 -6.39 1.75 -0.40
N TRP A 45 -7.14 2.85 -0.36
CA TRP A 45 -7.91 3.32 -1.52
C TRP A 45 -6.99 3.63 -2.71
N ILE A 46 -5.88 4.33 -2.50
CA ILE A 46 -4.89 4.60 -3.56
C ILE A 46 -4.38 3.27 -4.14
N ASP A 47 -4.03 2.29 -3.30
CA ASP A 47 -3.57 0.99 -3.77
C ASP A 47 -4.64 0.28 -4.61
N THR A 48 -5.90 0.35 -4.18
CA THR A 48 -7.05 -0.31 -4.83
C THR A 48 -7.31 0.29 -6.20
N VAL A 49 -7.37 1.62 -6.30
CA VAL A 49 -7.51 2.32 -7.58
C VAL A 49 -6.32 2.00 -8.49
N GLN A 50 -5.09 2.00 -7.95
CA GLN A 50 -3.91 1.67 -8.75
C GLN A 50 -3.94 0.23 -9.28
N TRP A 51 -4.39 -0.73 -8.47
CA TRP A 51 -4.57 -2.12 -8.88
C TRP A 51 -5.47 -2.22 -10.12
N HIS A 52 -6.61 -1.54 -10.10
CA HIS A 52 -7.55 -1.58 -11.22
C HIS A 52 -7.08 -0.78 -12.43
N LEU A 53 -6.32 0.29 -12.26
CA LEU A 53 -5.64 0.95 -13.38
C LEU A 53 -4.63 0.01 -14.06
N GLU A 54 -3.90 -0.80 -13.28
CA GLU A 54 -3.01 -1.83 -13.79
C GLU A 54 -3.76 -2.96 -14.52
N ASP A 55 -4.98 -3.31 -14.09
CA ASP A 55 -5.83 -4.24 -14.84
C ASP A 55 -6.27 -3.65 -16.18
N ILE A 56 -6.75 -2.40 -16.19
CA ILE A 56 -7.24 -1.73 -17.40
C ILE A 56 -6.11 -1.61 -18.44
N ILE A 57 -4.90 -1.16 -18.05
CA ILE A 57 -3.80 -0.97 -19.00
C ILE A 57 -3.24 -2.29 -19.57
N ARG A 58 -3.58 -3.44 -18.96
CA ARG A 58 -3.15 -4.77 -19.43
C ARG A 58 -4.04 -5.34 -20.52
N ASP A 59 -5.14 -4.68 -20.88
CA ASP A 59 -5.96 -5.07 -22.04
C ASP A 59 -5.13 -4.94 -23.35
N PRO A 60 -4.87 -6.04 -24.08
CA PRO A 60 -4.14 -5.98 -25.34
C PRO A 60 -4.84 -5.18 -26.45
N ALA A 61 -6.15 -4.95 -26.32
CA ALA A 61 -6.96 -4.22 -27.30
C ALA A 61 -7.10 -2.71 -26.96
N ILE A 62 -6.46 -2.23 -25.89
CA ILE A 62 -6.58 -0.84 -25.44
C ILE A 62 -6.11 0.15 -26.52
N ASP A 63 -6.83 1.26 -26.65
CA ASP A 63 -6.39 2.36 -27.50
C ASP A 63 -5.05 2.93 -27.00
N PRO A 64 -4.03 3.09 -27.87
CA PRO A 64 -2.71 3.56 -27.43
C PRO A 64 -2.68 4.96 -26.79
N VAL A 65 -3.59 5.86 -27.20
CA VAL A 65 -3.68 7.20 -26.62
C VAL A 65 -4.24 7.09 -25.20
N GLU A 66 -5.27 6.26 -25.02
CA GLU A 66 -5.83 5.99 -23.69
C GLU A 66 -4.83 5.26 -22.78
N ALA A 67 -4.10 4.28 -23.32
CA ALA A 67 -3.05 3.58 -22.59
C ALA A 67 -1.99 4.55 -22.04
N LEU A 68 -1.59 5.57 -22.82
CA LEU A 68 -0.65 6.59 -22.34
C LEU A 68 -1.26 7.48 -21.24
N ARG A 69 -2.55 7.81 -21.33
CA ARG A 69 -3.25 8.57 -20.27
C ARG A 69 -3.29 7.78 -18.97
N ILE A 70 -3.69 6.51 -19.02
CA ILE A 70 -3.70 5.62 -17.87
C ILE A 70 -2.29 5.42 -17.33
N LYS A 71 -1.28 5.24 -18.19
CA LYS A 71 0.11 5.09 -17.75
C LYS A 71 0.58 6.29 -16.92
N ARG A 72 0.28 7.51 -17.36
CA ARG A 72 0.59 8.75 -16.62
C ARG A 72 -0.16 8.83 -15.30
N ARG A 73 -1.41 8.37 -15.28
CA ARG A 73 -2.21 8.26 -14.05
C ARG A 73 -1.61 7.25 -13.07
N ILE A 74 -1.16 6.08 -13.55
CA ILE A 74 -0.45 5.07 -12.75
C ILE A 74 0.86 5.65 -12.19
N ASP A 75 1.62 6.39 -12.99
CA ASP A 75 2.86 7.04 -12.50
C ASP A 75 2.57 8.05 -11.38
N LYS A 76 1.53 8.86 -11.53
CA LYS A 76 1.06 9.75 -10.48
C LYS A 76 0.59 8.96 -9.25
N SER A 77 -0.22 7.93 -9.43
CA SER A 77 -0.73 7.09 -8.34
C SER A 77 0.40 6.42 -7.55
N ASN A 78 1.47 5.98 -8.22
CA ASN A 78 2.67 5.45 -7.55
C ASN A 78 3.38 6.51 -6.70
N GLN A 79 3.38 7.76 -7.15
CA GLN A 79 3.90 8.87 -6.34
C GLN A 79 2.99 9.14 -5.15
N ASP A 80 1.68 9.25 -5.37
CA ASP A 80 0.70 9.50 -4.31
C ASP A 80 0.74 8.38 -3.23
N ARG A 81 0.95 7.10 -3.63
CA ARG A 81 1.18 5.99 -2.69
C ARG A 81 2.44 6.20 -1.86
N THR A 82 3.54 6.58 -2.51
CA THR A 82 4.83 6.83 -1.83
C THR A 82 4.69 7.98 -0.82
N ASP A 83 4.06 9.08 -1.25
CA ASP A 83 3.85 10.27 -0.41
C ASP A 83 2.97 9.95 0.79
N MET A 84 1.93 9.11 0.61
CA MET A 84 1.08 8.66 1.71
C MET A 84 1.85 7.81 2.72
N VAL A 85 2.75 6.93 2.27
CA VAL A 85 3.62 6.15 3.16
C VAL A 85 4.55 7.06 3.95
N GLU A 86 5.19 8.06 3.32
CA GLU A 86 6.02 9.04 4.01
C GLU A 86 5.23 9.92 5.00
N TYR A 87 3.97 10.20 4.69
CA TYR A 87 3.07 10.93 5.58
C TYR A 87 2.70 10.11 6.81
N ILE A 88 2.40 8.81 6.65
CA ILE A 88 2.20 7.88 7.77
C ILE A 88 3.48 7.78 8.62
N ASP A 89 4.66 7.73 8.00
CA ASP A 89 5.93 7.75 8.72
C ASP A 89 6.11 9.04 9.54
N SER A 90 5.71 10.18 8.98
CA SER A 90 5.74 11.46 9.69
C SER A 90 4.79 11.48 10.89
N TYR A 91 3.59 10.92 10.73
CA TYR A 91 2.63 10.73 11.82
C TYR A 91 3.21 9.87 12.95
N LEU A 92 3.84 8.73 12.59
CA LEU A 92 4.43 7.83 13.58
C LEU A 92 5.68 8.42 14.23
N LEU A 93 6.46 9.21 13.50
CA LEU A 93 7.61 9.92 14.04
C LEU A 93 7.18 10.93 15.10
N ASP A 94 6.11 11.69 14.86
CA ASP A 94 5.55 12.60 15.86
C ASP A 94 4.95 11.83 17.05
N LYS A 95 4.22 10.74 16.80
CA LYS A 95 3.66 9.88 17.86
C LYS A 95 4.73 9.36 18.83
N TYR A 96 5.90 8.97 18.32
CA TYR A 96 6.98 8.38 19.13
C TYR A 96 8.13 9.35 19.42
N ARG A 97 7.94 10.65 19.24
CA ARG A 97 8.99 11.67 19.38
C ARG A 97 9.66 11.72 20.76
N ASP A 98 8.92 11.37 21.81
CA ASP A 98 9.39 11.41 23.20
C ASP A 98 10.02 10.10 23.66
N VAL A 99 9.97 9.05 22.82
CA VAL A 99 10.62 7.78 23.11
C VAL A 99 12.13 7.97 23.02
N ARG A 100 12.83 7.70 24.12
CA ARG A 100 14.29 7.78 24.19
C ARG A 100 14.90 6.44 23.77
N PRO A 101 15.65 6.37 22.66
CA PRO A 101 16.33 5.14 22.29
C PRO A 101 17.31 4.70 23.39
N ALA A 102 17.35 3.41 23.68
CA ALA A 102 18.35 2.80 24.55
C ALA A 102 19.75 2.91 23.92
N ALA A 103 20.79 2.81 24.75
CA ALA A 103 22.18 2.90 24.27
C ALA A 103 22.54 1.81 23.24
N ASP A 104 21.86 0.66 23.32
CA ASP A 104 22.00 -0.50 22.43
C ASP A 104 20.84 -0.62 21.43
N ALA A 105 20.05 0.45 21.23
CA ALA A 105 18.97 0.46 20.25
C ALA A 105 19.46 0.08 18.85
N ARG A 106 18.66 -0.72 18.14
CA ARG A 106 19.01 -1.26 16.82
C ARG A 106 18.23 -0.55 15.71
N LEU A 107 18.74 -0.68 14.48
CA LEU A 107 18.02 -0.25 13.29
C LEU A 107 17.09 -1.36 12.78
N ASN A 108 16.05 -0.94 12.09
CA ASN A 108 15.13 -1.76 11.30
C ASN A 108 15.48 -1.65 9.81
N THR A 109 15.17 -2.69 9.05
CA THR A 109 15.39 -2.72 7.59
C THR A 109 14.45 -1.78 6.82
N GLU A 110 13.24 -1.59 7.33
CA GLU A 110 12.22 -0.71 6.77
C GLU A 110 11.41 -0.06 7.89
N THR A 111 10.86 1.12 7.64
CA THR A 111 10.04 1.86 8.62
C THR A 111 8.70 1.16 8.86
N PRO A 112 8.01 1.46 9.98
CA PRO A 112 6.67 0.92 10.20
C PRO A 112 5.70 1.23 9.06
N ALA A 113 5.75 2.44 8.46
CA ALA A 113 4.86 2.80 7.36
C ALA A 113 5.08 1.94 6.10
N TRP A 114 6.33 1.60 5.77
CA TRP A 114 6.63 0.68 4.65
C TRP A 114 6.19 -0.75 4.92
N ALA A 115 6.29 -1.22 6.16
CA ALA A 115 5.73 -2.52 6.53
C ALA A 115 4.19 -2.54 6.44
N ILE A 116 3.54 -1.44 6.85
CA ILE A 116 2.09 -1.23 6.69
C ILE A 116 1.68 -1.16 5.22
N ASP A 117 2.50 -0.53 4.36
CA ASP A 117 2.26 -0.49 2.91
C ASP A 117 2.15 -1.89 2.31
N ARG A 118 3.09 -2.77 2.68
CA ARG A 118 3.07 -4.18 2.28
C ARG A 118 1.84 -4.91 2.82
N LEU A 119 1.40 -4.60 4.04
CA LEU A 119 0.19 -5.18 4.63
C LEU A 119 -1.07 -4.78 3.86
N SER A 120 -1.17 -3.51 3.43
CA SER A 120 -2.27 -3.02 2.58
C SER A 120 -2.32 -3.72 1.22
N ILE A 121 -1.17 -3.88 0.55
CA ILE A 121 -1.09 -4.63 -0.72
C ILE A 121 -1.46 -6.11 -0.52
N LEU A 122 -1.10 -6.68 0.63
CA LEU A 122 -1.44 -8.06 0.95
C LEU A 122 -2.96 -8.24 1.15
N ALA A 123 -3.64 -7.27 1.76
CA ALA A 123 -5.11 -7.28 1.88
C ALA A 123 -5.79 -7.32 0.50
N LEU A 124 -5.32 -6.51 -0.47
CA LEU A 124 -5.80 -6.56 -1.86
C LEU A 124 -5.58 -7.93 -2.51
N LYS A 125 -4.38 -8.49 -2.37
CA LYS A 125 -4.08 -9.83 -2.90
C LYS A 125 -4.99 -10.90 -2.31
N ILE A 126 -5.24 -10.84 -1.01
CA ILE A 126 -6.14 -11.77 -0.31
C ILE A 126 -7.56 -11.63 -0.85
N TYR A 127 -8.07 -10.39 -0.96
CA TYR A 127 -9.40 -10.13 -1.49
C TYR A 127 -9.60 -10.73 -2.88
N HIS A 128 -8.75 -10.37 -3.84
CA HIS A 128 -8.89 -10.87 -5.22
C HIS A 128 -8.61 -12.37 -5.34
N MET A 129 -7.64 -12.92 -4.59
CA MET A 129 -7.40 -14.36 -4.60
C MET A 129 -8.60 -15.14 -4.02
N ALA A 130 -9.27 -14.62 -3.00
CA ALA A 130 -10.48 -15.23 -2.46
C ALA A 130 -11.60 -15.28 -3.52
N ARG A 131 -11.80 -14.21 -4.29
CA ARG A 131 -12.74 -14.19 -5.43
C ARG A 131 -12.41 -15.29 -6.45
N GLU A 132 -11.14 -15.49 -6.79
CA GLU A 132 -10.71 -16.55 -7.70
C GLU A 132 -11.03 -17.97 -7.19
N THR A 133 -11.09 -18.19 -5.86
CA THR A 133 -11.49 -19.49 -5.31
C THR A 133 -12.99 -19.79 -5.44
N GLU A 134 -13.80 -18.77 -5.68
CA GLU A 134 -15.27 -18.84 -5.72
C GLU A 134 -15.82 -18.89 -7.15
N ARG A 135 -14.95 -18.72 -8.16
CA ARG A 135 -15.33 -18.77 -9.57
C ARG A 135 -16.02 -20.09 -9.95
N THR A 136 -17.07 -19.99 -10.76
CA THR A 136 -17.85 -21.15 -11.24
C THR A 136 -17.58 -21.48 -12.71
N ASP A 137 -16.84 -20.64 -13.41
CA ASP A 137 -16.50 -20.75 -14.83
C ASP A 137 -15.16 -21.49 -15.08
N VAL A 138 -14.56 -22.03 -14.03
CA VAL A 138 -13.25 -22.72 -14.04
C VAL A 138 -13.36 -24.12 -13.43
N ASP A 139 -12.39 -24.98 -13.75
CA ASP A 139 -12.37 -26.34 -13.23
C ASP A 139 -11.98 -26.42 -11.75
N GLN A 140 -12.12 -27.62 -11.16
CA GLN A 140 -11.78 -27.84 -9.76
C GLN A 140 -10.28 -27.67 -9.49
N ALA A 141 -9.42 -28.07 -10.43
CA ALA A 141 -7.98 -27.97 -10.28
C ALA A 141 -7.50 -26.51 -10.16
N HIS A 142 -8.11 -25.60 -10.93
CA HIS A 142 -7.89 -24.17 -10.84
C HIS A 142 -8.28 -23.64 -9.46
N ARG A 143 -9.49 -23.95 -8.98
CA ARG A 143 -9.95 -23.50 -7.66
C ARG A 143 -9.05 -23.99 -6.54
N ASP A 144 -8.61 -25.24 -6.59
CA ASP A 144 -7.70 -25.80 -5.58
C ASP A 144 -6.31 -25.15 -5.64
N ALA A 145 -5.83 -24.78 -6.82
CA ALA A 145 -4.61 -24.01 -6.96
C ALA A 145 -4.74 -22.60 -6.37
N CYS A 146 -5.88 -21.93 -6.58
CA CYS A 146 -6.16 -20.62 -6.00
C CYS A 146 -6.29 -20.70 -4.47
N ARG A 147 -6.94 -21.73 -3.91
CA ARG A 147 -7.02 -21.96 -2.46
C ARG A 147 -5.65 -22.11 -1.82
N ARG A 148 -4.76 -22.91 -2.41
CA ARG A 148 -3.38 -23.04 -1.92
C ARG A 148 -2.62 -21.70 -1.93
N LYS A 149 -2.85 -20.85 -2.93
CA LYS A 149 -2.27 -19.50 -2.98
C LYS A 149 -2.87 -18.60 -1.90
N LEU A 150 -4.19 -18.67 -1.69
CA LEU A 150 -4.87 -17.92 -0.63
C LEU A 150 -4.32 -18.29 0.76
N ASP A 151 -4.12 -19.58 1.04
CA ASP A 151 -3.56 -20.05 2.31
C ASP A 151 -2.15 -19.47 2.58
N VAL A 152 -1.32 -19.36 1.53
CA VAL A 152 -0.01 -18.70 1.61
C VAL A 152 -0.16 -17.21 1.92
N LEU A 153 -1.09 -16.51 1.25
CA LEU A 153 -1.32 -15.07 1.49
C LEU A 153 -1.82 -14.80 2.91
N LEU A 154 -2.72 -15.64 3.42
CA LEU A 154 -3.23 -15.56 4.80
C LEU A 154 -2.10 -15.80 5.83
N THR A 155 -1.23 -16.78 5.57
CA THR A 155 -0.05 -17.02 6.42
C THR A 155 0.88 -15.79 6.41
N GLN A 156 1.15 -15.23 5.23
CA GLN A 156 1.96 -14.01 5.10
C GLN A 156 1.34 -12.83 5.87
N GLN A 157 0.01 -12.73 5.93
CA GLN A 157 -0.66 -11.64 6.66
C GLN A 157 -0.46 -11.79 8.16
N VAL A 158 -0.55 -13.01 8.68
CA VAL A 158 -0.27 -13.30 10.10
C VAL A 158 1.18 -12.96 10.45
N ASP A 159 2.13 -13.46 9.65
CA ASP A 159 3.57 -13.25 9.88
C ASP A 159 3.95 -11.76 9.81
N LEU A 160 3.46 -11.05 8.78
CA LEU A 160 3.73 -9.63 8.61
C LEU A 160 3.06 -8.80 9.71
N SER A 161 1.82 -9.13 10.08
CA SER A 161 1.13 -8.43 11.17
C SER A 161 1.91 -8.58 12.47
N ARG A 162 2.34 -9.79 12.82
CA ARG A 162 3.16 -10.04 14.00
C ARG A 162 4.47 -9.25 13.96
N ALA A 163 5.18 -9.26 12.83
CA ALA A 163 6.44 -8.53 12.69
C ALA A 163 6.26 -7.01 12.84
N ILE A 164 5.13 -6.46 12.39
CA ILE A 164 4.78 -5.05 12.57
C ILE A 164 4.50 -4.73 14.04
N GLU A 165 3.72 -5.56 14.75
CA GLU A 165 3.47 -5.37 16.19
C GLU A 165 4.79 -5.40 16.97
N GLU A 166 5.64 -6.41 16.73
CA GLU A 166 6.95 -6.53 17.38
C GLU A 166 7.85 -5.32 17.08
N LEU A 167 7.79 -4.76 15.87
CA LEU A 167 8.52 -3.54 15.51
C LEU A 167 7.98 -2.32 16.27
N ILE A 168 6.66 -2.16 16.37
CA ILE A 168 6.03 -1.06 17.10
C ILE A 168 6.39 -1.16 18.59
N GLU A 169 6.27 -2.34 19.20
CA GLU A 169 6.64 -2.58 20.59
C GLU A 169 8.13 -2.31 20.86
N ASP A 170 9.01 -2.71 19.93
CA ASP A 170 10.44 -2.40 19.99
C ASP A 170 10.71 -0.89 19.94
N ILE A 171 9.97 -0.16 19.11
CA ILE A 171 10.08 1.30 19.02
C ILE A 171 9.58 1.93 20.31
N GLU A 172 8.40 1.56 20.81
CA GLU A 172 7.81 2.09 22.05
C GLU A 172 8.71 1.86 23.27
N ALA A 173 9.42 0.73 23.31
CA ALA A 173 10.37 0.41 24.36
C ALA A 173 11.78 1.01 24.16
N GLY A 174 12.00 1.78 23.09
CA GLY A 174 13.30 2.37 22.77
C GLY A 174 14.37 1.35 22.33
N ARG A 175 13.99 0.10 22.00
CA ARG A 175 14.90 -0.95 21.51
C ARG A 175 15.22 -0.80 20.03
N LYS A 176 14.38 -0.08 19.28
CA LYS A 176 14.63 0.31 17.89
C LYS A 176 14.44 1.80 17.68
N TYR A 177 15.17 2.34 16.71
CA TYR A 177 15.00 3.74 16.31
C TYR A 177 13.74 3.92 15.46
N MET A 178 12.91 4.91 15.80
CA MET A 178 11.93 5.46 14.86
C MET A 178 12.66 6.41 13.89
N LYS A 179 13.28 5.85 12.86
CA LYS A 179 14.06 6.60 11.86
C LYS A 179 13.43 6.48 10.48
N THR A 180 13.27 7.61 9.80
CA THR A 180 12.66 7.67 8.47
C THR A 180 13.66 8.20 7.44
N TYR A 181 13.49 7.79 6.19
CA TYR A 181 14.22 8.32 5.04
C TYR A 181 13.21 8.65 3.94
N LYS A 182 13.33 9.84 3.35
CA LYS A 182 12.52 10.21 2.19
C LYS A 182 13.06 9.54 0.93
N GLN A 183 12.18 9.20 0.01
CA GLN A 183 12.52 8.70 -1.32
C GLN A 183 13.25 9.77 -2.12
N MET A 184 14.29 9.34 -2.84
CA MET A 184 15.14 10.20 -3.67
C MET A 184 14.95 9.84 -5.15
N LYS A 185 13.74 10.06 -5.68
CA LYS A 185 13.43 9.79 -7.10
C LYS A 185 13.90 10.95 -7.98
N MET A 186 14.99 10.72 -8.73
CA MET A 186 15.59 11.72 -9.61
C MET A 186 14.68 12.11 -10.80
N TYR A 187 14.03 11.14 -11.43
CA TYR A 187 13.33 11.35 -12.71
C TYR A 187 12.01 12.13 -12.60
N ASN A 188 11.46 12.26 -11.39
CA ASN A 188 10.28 13.08 -11.11
C ASN A 188 10.62 14.58 -10.99
N ASP A 189 11.90 14.91 -10.78
CA ASP A 189 12.38 16.28 -10.79
C ASP A 189 12.86 16.64 -12.22
N PRO A 190 12.21 17.59 -12.91
CA PRO A 190 12.62 18.01 -14.25
C PRO A 190 14.06 18.51 -14.34
N SER A 191 14.63 19.02 -13.23
CA SER A 191 16.02 19.47 -13.17
C SER A 191 17.02 18.32 -13.10
N LEU A 192 16.57 17.14 -12.70
CA LEU A 192 17.39 15.93 -12.56
C LEU A 192 17.08 14.88 -13.64
N ASN A 193 16.09 15.12 -14.51
CA ASN A 193 15.73 14.22 -15.60
C ASN A 193 16.52 14.51 -16.90
N PRO A 194 17.42 13.60 -17.34
CA PRO A 194 18.28 13.82 -18.51
C PRO A 194 17.54 14.07 -19.81
N VAL A 195 16.34 13.51 -19.97
CA VAL A 195 15.53 13.72 -21.16
C VAL A 195 15.01 15.15 -21.21
N LEU A 196 14.70 15.77 -20.06
CA LEU A 196 14.12 17.10 -19.98
C LEU A 196 15.18 18.21 -20.00
N TYR A 197 16.27 18.06 -19.24
CA TYR A 197 17.34 19.06 -19.26
C TYR A 197 18.26 18.91 -20.49
N GLY A 198 18.38 17.71 -21.08
CA GLY A 198 19.15 17.46 -22.29
C GLY A 198 18.54 18.05 -23.57
N GLN A 199 17.24 18.37 -23.54
CA GLN A 199 16.52 19.05 -24.63
C GLN A 199 16.70 20.57 -24.63
N LYS A 200 17.33 21.16 -23.60
CA LYS A 200 17.65 22.61 -23.56
C LYS A 200 18.90 22.97 -24.38
N LYS A 201 19.03 22.48 -25.61
CA LYS A 201 20.08 22.86 -26.56
C LYS A 201 19.51 23.56 -27.78
#